data_AF-A0A2V6UV76-F1
#
_entry.id   AF-A0A2V6UV76-F1
#
_cell.length_a   1.000
_cell.length_b   1.000
_cell.length_c   1.000
_cell.angle_alpha   90.00
_cell.angle_beta   90.00
_cell.angle_gamma   90.00
#
_symmetry.space_group_name_H-M   'P 1'
#
loop_
_entity.id
_entity.type
_entity.pdbx_description
1 polymer ?
#
loop_
_entity_poly.entity_id
_entity_poly.type
_entity_poly.pdbx_seq_one_letter_code
_entity_poly.pdbx_strand_id
1 'polypeptide(L)'
;MAQELRTAAARHGRRLQYVTIAWNSLECLVALIAGFLAGSVALVGFGFDSAIEVASSLAALWRLRRDADEGRREAAERQTLRIIGGCFLLLAAYVAYGAIRALLERRVPEPSTIGIVIAALSLIVMPLLVHFKRRIASRLGSGALEAEARQTRICAYLSAILLAGLGLNAWLGWWWADPAAGLLMVPLIAWEGSEAVRGRTCCD
;
A
#
# COMPACT_ATOMS: atom_id res chain seq x y z
N MET A 1 -9.52 -15.53 31.63
CA MET A 1 -9.34 -14.09 31.32
C MET A 1 -8.35 -13.82 30.18
N ALA A 2 -7.10 -14.28 30.23
CA ALA A 2 -6.11 -14.04 29.16
C ALA A 2 -6.46 -14.69 27.79
N GLN A 3 -7.04 -15.90 27.80
CA GLN A 3 -7.49 -16.60 26.59
C GLN A 3 -8.72 -15.93 25.93
N GLU A 4 -9.67 -15.41 26.70
CA GLU A 4 -10.84 -14.67 26.18
C GLU A 4 -10.45 -13.30 25.60
N LEU A 5 -9.49 -12.60 26.23
CA LEU A 5 -8.94 -11.37 25.69
C LEU A 5 -8.22 -11.62 24.35
N ARG A 6 -7.50 -12.74 24.21
CA ARG A 6 -6.86 -13.16 22.96
C ARG A 6 -7.87 -13.50 21.86
N THR A 7 -8.94 -14.24 22.18
CA THR A 7 -9.97 -14.59 21.18
C THR A 7 -10.78 -13.37 20.75
N ALA A 8 -11.08 -12.44 21.66
CA ALA A 8 -11.70 -11.16 21.33
C ALA A 8 -10.78 -10.28 20.48
N ALA A 9 -9.48 -10.19 20.80
CA ALA A 9 -8.51 -9.46 20.00
C ALA A 9 -8.31 -10.06 18.60
N ALA A 10 -8.30 -11.39 18.47
CA ALA A 10 -8.24 -12.08 17.17
C ALA A 10 -9.47 -11.80 16.31
N ARG A 11 -10.67 -11.76 16.91
CA ARG A 11 -11.92 -11.42 16.21
C ARG A 11 -11.91 -9.97 15.70
N HIS A 12 -11.41 -9.04 16.51
CA HIS A 12 -11.22 -7.65 16.11
C HIS A 12 -10.15 -7.51 15.01
N GLY A 13 -9.04 -8.23 15.11
CA GLY A 13 -8.00 -8.26 14.07
C GLY A 13 -8.56 -8.74 12.72
N ARG A 14 -9.35 -9.81 12.71
CA ARG A 14 -10.00 -10.30 11.47
C ARG A 14 -10.97 -9.28 10.88
N ARG A 15 -11.78 -8.61 11.72
CA ARG A 15 -12.69 -7.54 11.25
C ARG A 15 -11.92 -6.38 10.63
N LEU A 16 -10.85 -5.93 11.30
CA LEU A 16 -9.99 -4.87 10.78
C LEU A 16 -9.38 -5.26 9.43
N GLN A 17 -8.92 -6.51 9.30
CA GLN A 17 -8.37 -7.01 8.04
C GLN A 17 -9.38 -6.94 6.89
N TYR A 18 -10.63 -7.32 7.12
CA TYR A 18 -11.66 -7.22 6.09
C TYR A 18 -11.95 -5.76 5.70
N VAL A 19 -11.97 -4.85 6.68
CA VAL A 19 -12.15 -3.43 6.41
C VAL A 19 -10.99 -2.89 5.58
N THR A 20 -9.74 -3.23 5.93
CA THR A 20 -8.56 -2.88 5.14
C THR A 20 -8.64 -3.42 3.72
N ILE A 21 -8.95 -4.72 3.55
CA ILE A 21 -9.08 -5.33 2.22
C ILE A 21 -10.15 -4.61 1.39
N ALA A 22 -11.32 -4.35 1.98
CA ALA A 22 -12.41 -3.66 1.28
C ALA A 22 -12.02 -2.23 0.87
N TRP A 23 -11.41 -1.48 1.79
CA TRP A 23 -10.96 -0.11 1.53
C TRP A 23 -9.90 -0.06 0.44
N ASN A 24 -8.85 -0.87 0.55
CA ASN A 24 -7.75 -0.88 -0.42
C ASN A 24 -8.19 -1.44 -1.78
N SER A 25 -9.15 -2.37 -1.83
CA SER A 25 -9.73 -2.83 -3.10
C SER A 25 -10.48 -1.69 -3.81
N LEU A 26 -11.23 -0.88 -3.05
CA LEU A 26 -11.93 0.29 -3.58
C LEU A 26 -10.93 1.33 -4.10
N GLU A 27 -9.92 1.66 -3.30
CA GLU A 27 -8.85 2.59 -3.71
C GLU A 27 -8.14 2.11 -4.97
N CYS A 28 -7.72 0.85 -5.02
CA CYS A 28 -7.07 0.24 -6.17
C CYS A 28 -7.93 0.42 -7.44
N LEU A 29 -9.21 0.01 -7.37
CA LEU A 29 -10.10 0.10 -8.52
C LEU A 29 -10.30 1.53 -9.00
N VAL A 30 -10.61 2.44 -8.06
CA VAL A 30 -10.89 3.85 -8.37
C VAL A 30 -9.62 4.55 -8.90
N ALA A 31 -8.48 4.35 -8.25
CA ALA A 31 -7.21 4.97 -8.63
C ALA A 31 -6.70 4.46 -9.98
N LEU A 32 -6.77 3.14 -10.25
CA LEU A 32 -6.33 2.62 -11.55
C LEU A 32 -7.21 3.16 -12.68
N ILE A 33 -8.54 3.12 -12.53
CA ILE A 33 -9.46 3.65 -13.55
C ILE A 33 -9.21 5.15 -13.77
N ALA A 34 -9.20 5.93 -12.70
CA ALA A 34 -8.98 7.37 -12.78
C ALA A 34 -7.59 7.73 -13.32
N GLY A 35 -6.57 6.96 -12.95
CA GLY A 35 -5.19 7.15 -13.39
C GLY A 35 -5.01 6.88 -14.87
N PHE A 36 -5.56 5.77 -15.39
CA PHE A 36 -5.50 5.46 -16.82
C PHE A 36 -6.29 6.46 -17.66
N LEU A 37 -7.47 6.88 -17.21
CA LEU A 37 -8.27 7.89 -17.91
C LEU A 37 -7.59 9.26 -17.92
N ALA A 38 -6.93 9.64 -16.83
CA ALA A 38 -6.22 10.92 -16.71
C ALA A 38 -4.80 10.91 -17.32
N GLY A 39 -4.26 9.72 -17.66
CA GLY A 39 -2.85 9.56 -18.02
C GLY A 39 -1.87 9.87 -16.87
N SER A 40 -2.34 9.77 -15.62
CA SER A 40 -1.55 10.09 -14.42
C SER A 40 -0.72 8.87 -13.98
N VAL A 41 0.61 9.02 -14.02
CA VAL A 41 1.51 7.92 -13.65
C VAL A 41 1.54 7.76 -12.13
N ALA A 42 1.46 8.86 -11.37
CA ALA A 42 1.42 8.81 -9.92
C ALA A 42 0.16 8.10 -9.40
N LEU A 43 -1.01 8.39 -9.99
CA LEU A 43 -2.28 7.80 -9.57
C LEU A 43 -2.36 6.30 -9.94
N VAL A 44 -1.84 5.91 -11.10
CA VAL A 44 -1.69 4.49 -11.46
C VAL A 44 -0.73 3.78 -10.50
N GLY A 45 0.41 4.39 -10.17
CA GLY A 45 1.37 3.87 -9.20
C GLY A 45 0.75 3.62 -7.83
N PHE A 46 -0.01 4.60 -7.34
CA PHE A 46 -0.78 4.48 -6.09
C PHE A 46 -1.85 3.39 -6.13
N GLY A 47 -2.57 3.24 -7.25
CA GLY A 47 -3.56 2.17 -7.42
C GLY A 47 -2.94 0.77 -7.31
N PHE A 48 -1.77 0.56 -7.93
CA PHE A 48 -1.04 -0.70 -7.83
C PHE A 48 -0.45 -0.94 -6.44
N ASP A 49 0.00 0.10 -5.74
CA ASP A 49 0.43 0.00 -4.33
C ASP A 49 -0.70 -0.55 -3.45
N SER A 50 -1.91 -0.01 -3.60
CA SER A 50 -3.10 -0.48 -2.89
C SER A 50 -3.45 -1.94 -3.26
N ALA A 51 -3.28 -2.34 -4.52
CA ALA A 51 -3.44 -3.74 -4.96
C ALA A 51 -2.45 -4.70 -4.25
N ILE A 52 -1.20 -4.28 -4.07
CA ILE A 52 -0.19 -5.05 -3.35
C ILE A 52 -0.56 -5.13 -1.86
N GLU A 53 -1.10 -4.06 -1.26
CA GLU A 53 -1.56 -4.10 0.13
C GLU A 53 -2.76 -5.05 0.34
N VAL A 54 -3.66 -5.16 -0.63
CA VAL A 54 -4.72 -6.18 -0.63
C VAL A 54 -4.11 -7.59 -0.64
N ALA A 55 -3.12 -7.84 -1.49
CA ALA A 55 -2.43 -9.14 -1.55
C ALA A 55 -1.72 -9.46 -0.23
N SER A 56 -0.99 -8.50 0.35
CA SER A 56 -0.36 -8.61 1.68
C SER A 56 -1.38 -8.93 2.77
N SER A 57 -2.51 -8.21 2.78
CA SER A 57 -3.60 -8.38 3.75
C SER A 57 -4.26 -9.76 3.65
N LEU A 58 -4.46 -10.26 2.43
CA LEU A 58 -5.01 -11.60 2.19
C LEU A 58 -4.03 -12.69 2.64
N ALA A 59 -2.73 -12.52 2.38
CA ALA A 59 -1.70 -13.43 2.88
C ALA A 59 -1.67 -13.46 4.42
N ALA A 60 -1.76 -12.31 5.07
CA ALA A 60 -1.85 -12.20 6.52
C ALA A 60 -3.14 -12.85 7.08
N LEU A 61 -4.28 -12.67 6.42
CA LEU A 61 -5.54 -13.30 6.81
C LEU A 61 -5.50 -14.83 6.66
N TRP A 62 -4.90 -15.33 5.58
CA TRP A 62 -4.69 -16.75 5.37
C TRP A 62 -3.83 -17.34 6.49
N ARG A 63 -2.79 -16.62 6.93
CA ARG A 63 -1.93 -16.98 8.07
C ARG A 63 -2.73 -17.13 9.38
N LEU A 64 -3.67 -16.23 9.65
CA LEU A 64 -4.53 -16.29 10.85
C LEU A 64 -5.54 -17.45 10.84
N ARG A 65 -5.76 -18.12 9.70
CA ARG A 65 -6.74 -19.21 9.56
C ARG A 65 -6.13 -20.62 9.58
N ARG A 66 -4.80 -20.77 9.45
CA ARG A 66 -4.13 -22.08 9.41
C ARG A 66 -3.17 -22.27 10.59
N ASP A 67 -3.53 -23.22 11.46
CA ASP A 67 -2.79 -23.65 12.66
C ASP A 67 -1.89 -24.88 12.46
N ALA A 68 -1.67 -25.34 11.22
CA ALA A 68 -0.93 -26.58 10.98
C ALA A 68 0.45 -26.33 10.36
N ASP A 69 1.48 -26.77 11.09
CA ASP A 69 2.90 -26.96 10.71
C ASP A 69 3.75 -25.68 10.55
N GLU A 70 4.53 -25.34 11.59
CA GLU A 70 5.34 -24.10 11.68
C GLU A 70 6.40 -24.00 10.57
N GLY A 71 7.11 -25.10 10.26
CA GLY A 71 8.19 -25.09 9.27
C GLY A 71 7.75 -24.87 7.82
N ARG A 72 6.63 -25.46 7.39
CA ARG A 72 6.06 -25.20 6.05
C ARG A 72 5.46 -23.79 5.96
N ARG A 73 5.03 -23.22 7.09
CA ARG A 73 4.46 -21.87 7.18
C ARG A 73 5.54 -20.80 6.97
N GLU A 74 6.70 -20.93 7.60
CA GLU A 74 7.82 -19.98 7.44
C GLU A 74 8.37 -19.96 6.01
N ALA A 75 8.51 -21.12 5.37
CA ALA A 75 8.96 -21.22 3.98
C ALA A 75 7.97 -20.56 3.01
N ALA A 76 6.67 -20.83 3.18
CA ALA A 76 5.63 -20.19 2.39
C ALA A 76 5.57 -18.66 2.64
N GLU A 77 5.75 -18.21 3.89
CA GLU A 77 5.77 -16.80 4.26
C GLU A 77 6.93 -16.05 3.61
N ARG A 78 8.15 -16.60 3.67
CA ARG A 78 9.31 -16.03 2.97
C ARG A 78 9.08 -15.97 1.47
N GLN A 79 8.45 -16.98 0.87
CA GLN A 79 8.12 -16.97 -0.54
C GLN A 79 7.08 -15.90 -0.89
N THR A 80 6.01 -15.76 -0.11
CA THR A 80 4.99 -14.72 -0.31
C THR A 80 5.58 -13.32 -0.18
N LEU A 81 6.40 -13.06 0.84
CA LEU A 81 7.08 -11.77 1.02
C LEU A 81 8.03 -11.45 -0.14
N ARG A 82 8.76 -12.45 -0.66
CA ARG A 82 9.59 -12.28 -1.86
C ARG A 82 8.78 -11.94 -3.11
N ILE A 83 7.64 -12.59 -3.31
CA ILE A 83 6.75 -12.29 -4.44
C ILE A 83 6.22 -10.87 -4.33
N ILE A 84 5.68 -10.49 -3.17
CA ILE A 84 5.18 -9.14 -2.89
C ILE A 84 6.28 -8.10 -3.08
N GLY A 85 7.47 -8.36 -2.55
CA GLY A 85 8.62 -7.47 -2.73
C GLY A 85 9.05 -7.34 -4.19
N GLY A 86 9.01 -8.44 -4.95
CA GLY A 86 9.22 -8.43 -6.39
C GLY A 86 8.19 -7.57 -7.14
N CYS A 87 6.90 -7.66 -6.75
CA CYS A 87 5.84 -6.81 -7.30
C CYS A 87 6.11 -5.32 -7.02
N PHE A 88 6.55 -4.96 -5.81
CA PHE A 88 6.92 -3.59 -5.49
C PHE A 88 8.11 -3.08 -6.30
N LEU A 89 9.15 -3.89 -6.49
CA LEU A 89 10.31 -3.50 -7.31
C LEU A 89 9.91 -3.30 -8.78
N LEU A 90 9.06 -4.19 -9.31
CA LEU A 90 8.52 -4.05 -10.66
C LEU A 90 7.63 -2.81 -10.78
N LEU A 91 6.80 -2.52 -9.79
CA LEU A 91 6.00 -1.31 -9.72
C LEU A 91 6.87 -0.05 -9.70
N ALA A 92 7.93 -0.03 -8.88
CA ALA A 92 8.87 1.08 -8.82
C ALA A 92 9.53 1.34 -10.18
N ALA A 93 9.95 0.28 -10.88
CA ALA A 93 10.51 0.39 -12.23
C ALA A 93 9.48 0.92 -13.25
N TYR A 94 8.24 0.44 -13.18
CA TYR A 94 7.15 0.91 -14.04
C TYR A 94 6.84 2.40 -13.82
N VAL A 95 6.67 2.82 -12.56
CA VAL A 95 6.39 4.22 -12.20
C VAL A 95 7.56 5.12 -12.60
N ALA A 96 8.81 4.69 -12.35
CA ALA A 96 9.99 5.45 -12.75
C ALA A 96 10.03 5.65 -14.28
N TYR A 97 9.85 4.58 -15.05
CA TYR A 97 9.84 4.65 -16.50
C TYR A 97 8.71 5.55 -17.02
N GLY A 98 7.48 5.36 -16.52
CA GLY A 98 6.33 6.16 -16.91
C GLY A 98 6.52 7.65 -16.60
N ALA A 99 7.04 7.97 -15.41
CA ALA A 99 7.23 9.34 -14.97
C ALA A 99 8.36 10.05 -15.73
N ILE A 100 9.50 9.36 -15.98
CA ILE A 100 10.57 9.90 -16.82
C ILE A 100 10.06 10.18 -18.22
N ARG A 101 9.31 9.25 -18.82
CA ARG A 101 8.73 9.46 -20.16
C ARG A 101 7.74 10.61 -20.20
N ALA A 102 6.86 10.72 -19.21
CA ALA A 102 5.90 11.82 -19.13
C ALA A 102 6.61 13.18 -19.06
N LEU A 103 7.72 13.28 -18.32
CA LEU A 103 8.56 14.48 -18.26
C LEU A 103 9.25 14.80 -19.59
N LEU A 104 9.85 13.80 -20.23
CA LEU A 104 10.55 13.99 -21.52
C LEU A 104 9.60 14.37 -22.65
N GLU A 105 8.43 13.73 -22.70
CA GLU A 105 7.41 13.96 -23.73
C GLU A 105 6.51 15.16 -23.43
N ARG A 106 6.69 15.82 -22.28
CA ARG A 106 5.84 16.91 -21.79
C ARG A 106 4.35 16.56 -21.84
N ARG A 107 4.01 15.31 -21.52
CA ARG A 107 2.61 14.89 -21.40
C ARG A 107 1.99 15.63 -20.24
N VAL A 108 0.88 16.31 -20.49
CA VAL A 108 0.10 17.00 -19.47
C VAL A 108 -1.00 16.02 -19.02
N PRO A 109 -0.95 15.49 -17.79
CA PRO A 109 -2.03 14.66 -17.28
C PRO A 109 -3.28 15.49 -17.07
N GLU A 110 -4.43 14.97 -17.48
CA GLU A 110 -5.72 15.62 -17.25
C GLU A 110 -6.00 15.68 -15.73
N PRO A 111 -6.49 16.80 -15.20
CA PRO A 111 -6.87 16.88 -13.79
C PRO A 111 -7.93 15.83 -13.43
N SER A 112 -7.65 15.01 -12.41
CA SER A 112 -8.58 13.98 -11.94
C SER A 112 -9.17 14.34 -10.58
N THR A 113 -10.39 14.91 -10.57
CA THR A 113 -11.10 15.22 -9.32
C THR A 113 -11.32 13.95 -8.48
N ILE A 114 -11.64 12.83 -9.13
CA ILE A 114 -11.79 11.53 -8.48
C ILE A 114 -10.47 11.09 -7.83
N GLY A 115 -9.34 11.27 -8.53
CA GLY A 115 -7.99 11.00 -8.03
C GLY A 115 -7.64 11.84 -6.79
N ILE A 116 -7.99 13.13 -6.80
CA ILE A 116 -7.77 14.03 -5.65
C ILE A 116 -8.61 13.60 -4.46
N VAL A 117 -9.89 13.29 -4.68
CA VAL A 117 -10.80 12.86 -3.61
C VAL A 117 -10.32 11.55 -3.00
N ILE A 118 -9.95 10.55 -3.80
CA ILE A 118 -9.48 9.27 -3.26
C ILE A 118 -8.17 9.46 -2.49
N ALA A 119 -7.20 10.22 -3.02
CA ALA A 119 -5.94 10.50 -2.33
C ALA A 119 -6.15 11.23 -1.00
N ALA A 120 -7.08 12.18 -0.94
CA ALA A 120 -7.43 12.89 0.30
C ALA A 120 -8.10 11.96 1.32
N LEU A 121 -9.00 11.08 0.88
CA LEU A 121 -9.62 10.09 1.74
C LEU A 121 -8.58 9.09 2.27
N SER A 122 -7.69 8.58 1.41
CA SER A 122 -6.59 7.71 1.79
C SER A 122 -5.68 8.34 2.84
N LEU A 123 -5.36 9.64 2.69
CA LEU A 123 -4.54 10.39 3.64
C LEU A 123 -5.18 10.46 5.04
N ILE A 124 -6.50 10.36 5.15
CA ILE A 124 -7.24 10.35 6.43
C ILE A 124 -7.44 8.92 6.94
N VAL A 125 -7.84 7.99 6.09
CA VAL A 125 -8.21 6.62 6.46
C VAL A 125 -6.97 5.78 6.79
N MET A 126 -5.87 5.93 6.06
CA MET A 126 -4.66 5.14 6.27
C MET A 126 -4.05 5.34 7.67
N PRO A 127 -3.86 6.58 8.19
CA PRO A 127 -3.38 6.78 9.56
C PRO A 127 -4.30 6.16 10.63
N LEU A 128 -5.62 6.20 10.42
CA LEU A 128 -6.58 5.55 11.31
C LEU A 128 -6.38 4.04 11.30
N LEU A 129 -6.27 3.43 10.12
CA LEU A 129 -5.98 1.99 9.98
C LEU A 129 -4.66 1.62 10.65
N VAL A 130 -3.59 2.40 10.45
CA VAL A 130 -2.30 2.20 11.12
C VAL A 130 -2.47 2.20 12.64
N HIS A 131 -3.21 3.16 13.20
CA HIS A 131 -3.44 3.23 14.65
C HIS A 131 -4.11 1.96 15.17
N PHE A 132 -5.18 1.49 14.52
CA PHE A 132 -5.89 0.28 14.94
C PHE A 132 -5.06 -0.99 14.74
N LYS A 133 -4.34 -1.12 13.61
CA LYS A 133 -3.48 -2.28 13.32
C LYS A 133 -2.39 -2.41 14.38
N ARG A 134 -1.68 -1.33 14.72
CA ARG A 134 -0.62 -1.35 15.76
C ARG A 134 -1.16 -1.69 17.14
N ARG A 135 -2.35 -1.17 17.49
CA ARG A 135 -2.99 -1.47 18.79
C ARG A 135 -3.36 -2.95 18.91
N ILE A 136 -3.81 -3.57 17.83
CA ILE A 136 -4.12 -5.01 17.82
C ILE A 136 -2.84 -5.84 17.72
N ALA A 137 -1.84 -5.38 16.96
CA ALA A 137 -0.55 -6.05 16.82
C ALA A 137 0.17 -6.19 18.16
N SER A 138 0.21 -5.12 18.96
CA SER A 138 0.82 -5.15 20.30
C SER A 138 0.05 -6.04 21.28
N ARG A 139 -1.28 -6.06 21.22
CA ARG A 139 -2.13 -6.94 22.06
C ARG A 139 -1.98 -8.42 21.71
N LEU A 140 -1.74 -8.73 20.45
CA LEU A 140 -1.60 -10.10 19.96
C LEU A 140 -0.13 -10.56 19.89
N GLY A 141 0.85 -9.65 20.04
CA GLY A 141 2.26 -9.93 19.77
C GLY A 141 2.51 -10.34 18.32
N SER A 142 1.76 -9.78 17.37
CA SER A 142 1.75 -10.26 15.98
C SER A 142 2.68 -9.46 15.08
N GLY A 143 3.84 -10.03 14.74
CA GLY A 143 4.81 -9.41 13.84
C GLY A 143 4.26 -9.10 12.44
N ALA A 144 3.36 -9.93 11.88
CA ALA A 144 2.77 -9.62 10.57
C ALA A 144 1.81 -8.44 10.60
N LEU A 145 1.04 -8.27 11.68
CA LEU A 145 0.14 -7.13 11.77
C LEU A 145 0.91 -5.81 12.00
N GLU A 146 2.07 -5.86 12.65
CA GLU A 146 2.98 -4.70 12.74
C GLU A 146 3.64 -4.41 11.38
N ALA A 147 4.07 -5.44 10.64
CA ALA A 147 4.60 -5.28 9.28
C ALA A 147 3.55 -4.66 8.35
N GLU A 148 2.30 -5.13 8.42
CA GLU A 148 1.21 -4.56 7.65
C GLU A 148 0.92 -3.11 8.05
N ALA A 149 0.96 -2.78 9.35
CA ALA A 149 0.81 -1.40 9.80
C ALA A 149 1.95 -0.48 9.31
N ARG A 150 3.15 -1.02 9.08
CA ARG A 150 4.26 -0.27 8.45
C ARG A 150 3.97 -0.03 6.98
N GLN A 151 3.49 -1.03 6.25
CA GLN A 151 3.11 -0.90 4.84
C GLN A 151 2.00 0.15 4.67
N THR A 152 0.92 0.08 5.45
CA THR A 152 -0.17 1.09 5.44
C THR A 152 0.32 2.51 5.74
N ARG A 153 1.38 2.67 6.55
CA ARG A 153 1.98 3.98 6.81
C ARG A 153 2.68 4.53 5.57
N ILE A 154 3.33 3.69 4.79
CA ILE A 154 3.94 4.09 3.52
C ILE A 154 2.84 4.52 2.56
N CYS A 155 1.73 3.79 2.48
CA CYS A 155 0.55 4.19 1.68
C CYS A 155 0.03 5.57 2.07
N ALA A 156 0.04 5.94 3.36
CA ALA A 156 -0.30 7.30 3.80
C ALA A 156 0.67 8.36 3.25
N TYR A 157 1.98 8.09 3.24
CA TYR A 157 2.97 8.98 2.62
C TYR A 157 2.80 9.07 1.11
N LEU A 158 2.55 7.94 0.44
CA LEU A 158 2.27 7.91 -1.00
C LEU A 158 0.99 8.71 -1.32
N SER A 159 -0.05 8.61 -0.49
CA SER A 159 -1.28 9.40 -0.62
C SER A 159 -1.01 10.90 -0.51
N ALA A 160 -0.14 11.31 0.42
CA ALA A 160 0.26 12.72 0.57
C ALA A 160 1.03 13.23 -0.67
N ILE A 161 1.99 12.44 -1.16
CA ILE A 161 2.76 12.75 -2.37
C ILE A 161 1.83 12.84 -3.59
N LEU A 162 0.91 11.89 -3.73
CA LEU A 162 -0.09 11.85 -4.79
C LEU A 162 -0.99 13.09 -4.76
N LEU A 163 -1.55 13.40 -3.59
CA LEU A 163 -2.46 14.52 -3.40
C LEU A 163 -1.76 15.84 -3.73
N ALA A 164 -0.50 16.00 -3.34
CA ALA A 164 0.30 17.16 -3.71
C ALA A 164 0.51 17.22 -5.24
N GLY A 165 0.90 16.12 -5.88
CA GLY A 165 1.11 16.07 -7.34
C GLY A 165 -0.15 16.41 -8.14
N LEU A 166 -1.27 15.75 -7.82
CA LEU A 166 -2.56 15.97 -8.48
C LEU A 166 -3.13 17.37 -8.17
N GLY A 167 -3.04 17.82 -6.92
CA GLY A 167 -3.54 19.12 -6.50
C GLY A 167 -2.79 20.29 -7.16
N LEU A 168 -1.45 20.21 -7.22
CA LEU A 168 -0.64 21.21 -7.91
C LEU A 168 -0.91 21.21 -9.42
N ASN A 169 -1.09 20.04 -10.04
CA ASN A 169 -1.48 19.97 -11.45
C ASN A 169 -2.87 20.60 -11.69
N ALA A 170 -3.85 20.27 -10.85
CA ALA A 170 -5.24 20.72 -11.02
C ALA A 170 -5.44 22.23 -10.73
N TRP A 171 -4.75 22.79 -9.73
CA TRP A 171 -4.96 24.18 -9.31
C TRP A 171 -3.98 25.17 -9.94
N LEU A 172 -2.72 24.77 -10.15
CA LEU A 172 -1.68 25.65 -10.68
C LEU A 172 -1.35 25.36 -12.16
N GLY A 173 -1.94 24.31 -12.75
CA GLY A 173 -1.64 23.88 -14.12
C GLY A 173 -0.21 23.34 -14.29
N TRP A 174 0.42 22.92 -13.19
CA TRP A 174 1.78 22.40 -13.22
C TRP A 174 1.81 20.96 -13.75
N TRP A 175 1.88 20.84 -15.07
CA TRP A 175 1.90 19.57 -15.79
C TRP A 175 2.94 18.56 -15.30
N TRP A 176 4.08 19.03 -14.79
CA TRP A 176 5.18 18.19 -14.31
C TRP A 176 4.98 17.69 -12.87
N ALA A 177 4.00 18.21 -12.12
CA ALA A 177 3.80 17.89 -10.72
C ALA A 177 3.39 16.42 -10.52
N ASP A 178 2.58 15.85 -11.41
CA ASP A 178 2.17 14.46 -11.34
C ASP A 178 3.33 13.48 -11.66
N PRO A 179 4.07 13.62 -12.77
CA PRO A 179 5.28 12.83 -13.00
C PRO A 179 6.33 12.98 -11.89
N ALA A 180 6.53 14.20 -11.36
CA ALA A 180 7.46 14.41 -10.25
C ALA A 180 7.00 13.71 -8.96
N ALA A 181 5.70 13.72 -8.65
CA ALA A 181 5.13 12.95 -7.57
C ALA A 181 5.36 11.44 -7.77
N GLY A 182 5.14 10.93 -8.98
CA GLY A 182 5.45 9.55 -9.35
C GLY A 182 6.91 9.19 -9.07
N LEU A 183 7.86 10.04 -9.50
CA LEU A 183 9.29 9.83 -9.21
C LEU A 183 9.61 9.88 -7.72
N LEU A 184 8.95 10.75 -6.95
CA LEU A 184 9.15 10.84 -5.51
C LEU A 184 8.63 9.59 -4.77
N MET A 185 7.62 8.91 -5.31
CA MET A 185 7.13 7.64 -4.78
C MET A 185 8.10 6.46 -5.00
N VAL A 186 8.83 6.45 -6.13
CA VAL A 186 9.76 5.36 -6.51
C VAL A 186 10.70 4.93 -5.39
N PRO A 187 11.45 5.82 -4.69
CA PRO A 187 12.36 5.39 -3.63
C PRO A 187 11.62 4.73 -2.45
N LEU A 188 10.41 5.18 -2.11
CA LEU A 188 9.61 4.58 -1.04
C LEU A 188 9.14 3.17 -1.43
N ILE A 189 8.59 3.03 -2.65
CA ILE A 189 8.12 1.76 -3.20
C ILE A 189 9.27 0.76 -3.34
N ALA A 190 10.42 1.21 -3.86
CA ALA A 190 11.60 0.37 -4.04
C ALA A 190 12.20 -0.08 -2.70
N TRP A 191 12.21 0.80 -1.70
CA TRP A 191 12.65 0.45 -0.36
C TRP A 191 11.78 -0.65 0.25
N GLU A 192 10.45 -0.51 0.19
CA GLU A 192 9.54 -1.51 0.72
C GLU A 192 9.67 -2.85 -0.01
N GLY A 193 9.79 -2.81 -1.35
CA GLY A 193 10.05 -3.99 -2.15
C GLY A 193 11.35 -4.69 -1.76
N SER A 194 12.43 -3.93 -1.55
CA SER A 194 13.73 -4.47 -1.15
C SER A 194 13.69 -5.11 0.25
N GLU A 195 12.94 -4.51 1.19
CA GLU A 195 12.80 -5.02 2.54
C GLU A 195 11.97 -6.31 2.56
N ALA A 196 10.89 -6.36 1.78
CA ALA A 196 10.05 -7.54 1.61
C ALA A 196 10.80 -8.70 0.93
N VAL A 197 11.63 -8.45 -0.09
CA VAL A 197 12.47 -9.48 -0.74
C VAL A 197 13.54 -10.00 0.23
N ARG A 198 14.17 -9.12 1.00
CA ARG A 198 15.20 -9.50 1.99
C ARG A 198 14.62 -10.34 3.13
N GLY A 199 13.30 -10.36 3.29
CA GLY A 199 12.64 -11.25 4.23
C GLY A 199 13.07 -11.01 5.67
N ARG A 200 13.29 -9.74 6.05
CA ARG A 200 13.43 -9.37 7.47
C ARG A 200 12.08 -9.58 8.16
N THR A 201 11.74 -10.83 8.40
CA THR A 201 10.81 -11.20 9.46
C THR A 201 11.39 -10.61 10.73
N CYS A 202 10.68 -9.69 11.40
CA CYS A 202 11.01 -9.23 12.74
C CYS A 202 11.01 -10.41 13.71
N CYS A 203 12.11 -11.16 13.71
CA CYS A 203 12.59 -12.16 14.63
C CYS A 203 14.07 -12.40 14.27
N ASP A 204 14.88 -11.36 14.41
CA ASP A 204 16.30 -11.46 14.80
C ASP A 204 16.48 -10.51 15.99
#